data_AF-A0A2A4AHQ9-F1
#
_entry.id   AF-A0A2A4AHQ9-F1
#
_cell.length_a   1.000
_cell.length_b   1.000
_cell.length_c   1.000
_cell.angle_alpha   90.00
_cell.angle_beta   90.00
_cell.angle_gamma   90.00
#
_symmetry.space_group_name_H-M   'P 1'
#
loop_
_entity.id
_entity.type
_entity.pdbx_description
1 polymer ?
#
loop_
_entity_poly.entity_id
_entity_poly.type
_entity_poly.pdbx_seq_one_letter_code
_entity_poly.pdbx_strand_id
1 'polypeptide(L)'
;MANPFSKAWKYLMALFDSKIEENADPKVQIEQAIEDAQRQHQELSQQAAAVIGNQRQLEMQLNRRLNEIEKLQGNTRQALELADKARAAGDNTKATEYENAAEAFAAQLVTAEQSVEDTKKLHDQALQQAEQAKKAVERNGMALREKVNERSKLLSQLEQAKMQEKVSESLNSMNEMTANGNTPSLDSVRDKIERRYTKALGQAELAENSVANRMHEVEQVGVQLAGHSRLEQIRAEMGSSKAVEGNSQQAIEGNRTAGSAADQAAQPNAAADDAVQARLRELRGEQ
;
A
#
# COMPACT_ATOMS: atom_id res chain seq x y z
N MET A 1 15.13 -13.46 -39.76
CA MET A 1 15.85 -14.54 -39.04
C MET A 1 16.69 -13.88 -37.96
N ALA A 2 16.53 -14.28 -36.69
CA ALA A 2 17.18 -13.60 -35.57
C ALA A 2 18.70 -13.87 -35.58
N ASN A 3 19.49 -12.83 -35.81
CA ASN A 3 20.95 -12.93 -35.93
C ASN A 3 21.56 -13.49 -34.63
N PRO A 4 22.33 -14.60 -34.70
CA PRO A 4 22.95 -15.22 -33.52
C PRO A 4 23.91 -14.27 -32.78
N PHE A 5 24.49 -13.30 -33.49
CA PHE A 5 25.32 -12.24 -32.91
C PHE A 5 24.56 -11.30 -31.95
N SER A 6 23.33 -10.93 -32.27
CA SER A 6 22.50 -10.08 -31.39
C SER A 6 22.10 -10.81 -30.11
N LYS A 7 21.95 -12.14 -30.18
CA LYS A 7 21.70 -12.98 -29.00
C LYS A 7 22.96 -13.12 -28.16
N ALA A 8 24.11 -13.39 -28.76
CA ALA A 8 25.39 -13.44 -28.05
C ALA A 8 25.73 -12.11 -27.38
N TRP A 9 25.47 -10.97 -28.03
CA TRP A 9 25.65 -9.64 -27.45
C TRP A 9 24.69 -9.37 -26.29
N LYS A 10 23.42 -9.77 -26.42
CA LYS A 10 22.45 -9.69 -25.31
C LYS A 10 22.83 -10.58 -24.13
N TYR A 11 23.34 -11.79 -24.37
CA TYR A 11 23.84 -12.67 -23.31
C TYR A 11 25.11 -12.13 -22.68
N LEU A 12 26.02 -11.55 -23.46
CA LEU A 12 27.23 -10.90 -22.94
C LEU A 12 26.87 -9.67 -22.09
N MET A 13 25.96 -8.82 -22.57
CA MET A 13 25.43 -7.69 -21.80
C MET A 13 24.71 -8.17 -20.55
N ALA A 14 23.84 -9.17 -20.63
CA ALA A 14 23.15 -9.73 -19.47
C ALA A 14 24.10 -10.38 -18.45
N LEU A 15 25.19 -11.01 -18.89
CA LEU A 15 26.24 -11.55 -18.01
C LEU A 15 27.12 -10.44 -17.41
N PHE A 16 27.26 -9.30 -18.08
CA PHE A 16 27.92 -8.11 -17.54
C PHE A 16 27.00 -7.37 -16.56
N ASP A 17 25.72 -7.17 -16.89
CA ASP A 17 24.68 -6.60 -16.04
C ASP A 17 24.56 -7.42 -14.76
N SER A 18 24.46 -8.75 -14.88
CA SER A 18 24.36 -9.64 -13.72
C SER A 18 25.62 -9.60 -12.84
N LYS A 19 26.82 -9.47 -13.42
CA LYS A 19 28.07 -9.35 -12.64
C LYS A 19 28.33 -7.94 -12.10
N ILE A 20 27.74 -6.90 -12.67
CA ILE A 20 27.86 -5.52 -12.21
C ILE A 20 26.85 -5.25 -11.11
N GLU A 21 25.62 -5.78 -11.20
CA GLU A 21 24.63 -5.71 -10.13
C GLU A 21 24.96 -6.62 -8.95
N GLU A 22 25.54 -7.81 -9.18
CA GLU A 22 26.01 -8.71 -8.10
C GLU A 22 27.26 -8.17 -7.37
N ASN A 23 27.94 -7.18 -7.95
CA ASN A 23 29.14 -6.55 -7.39
C ASN A 23 28.96 -5.03 -7.20
N ALA A 24 27.72 -4.54 -7.15
CA ALA A 24 27.43 -3.14 -6.94
C ALA A 24 28.01 -2.70 -5.59
N ASP A 25 28.98 -1.76 -5.62
CA ASP A 25 29.66 -1.26 -4.42
C ASP A 25 28.60 -0.91 -3.37
N PRO A 26 28.62 -1.53 -2.18
CA PRO A 26 27.60 -1.29 -1.16
C PRO A 26 27.47 0.19 -0.80
N LYS A 27 28.50 1.00 -1.05
CA LYS A 27 28.43 2.47 -0.98
C LYS A 27 27.36 3.06 -1.90
N VAL A 28 27.31 2.63 -3.17
CA VAL A 28 26.37 3.14 -4.18
C VAL A 28 24.94 2.76 -3.81
N GLN A 29 24.73 1.52 -3.33
CA GLN A 29 23.40 1.07 -2.87
C GLN A 29 22.89 1.90 -1.69
N ILE A 30 23.77 2.21 -0.72
CA ILE A 30 23.44 3.06 0.42
C ILE A 30 23.09 4.49 -0.06
N GLU A 31 23.85 5.04 -1.01
CA GLU A 31 23.58 6.37 -1.57
C GLU A 31 22.25 6.40 -2.33
N GLN A 32 21.99 5.42 -3.19
CA GLN A 32 20.73 5.29 -3.93
C GLN A 32 19.53 5.17 -2.99
N ALA A 33 19.63 4.36 -1.93
CA ALA A 33 18.56 4.22 -0.95
C ALA A 33 18.23 5.55 -0.23
N ILE A 34 19.22 6.40 0.02
CA ILE A 34 18.99 7.73 0.60
C ILE A 34 18.40 8.69 -0.42
N GLU A 35 18.88 8.68 -1.66
CA GLU A 35 18.29 9.51 -2.72
C GLU A 35 16.82 9.16 -2.96
N ASP A 36 16.48 7.87 -3.00
CA ASP A 36 15.10 7.41 -3.14
C ASP A 36 14.24 7.83 -1.94
N ALA A 37 14.76 7.70 -0.72
CA ALA A 37 14.07 8.18 0.48
C ALA A 37 13.86 9.70 0.47
N GLN A 38 14.83 10.48 -0.02
CA GLN A 38 14.71 11.93 -0.18
C GLN A 38 13.66 12.30 -1.23
N ARG A 39 13.64 11.60 -2.38
CA ARG A 39 12.62 11.81 -3.42
C ARG A 39 11.23 11.51 -2.89
N GLN A 40 11.04 10.39 -2.20
CA GLN A 40 9.78 10.04 -1.55
C GLN A 40 9.34 11.12 -0.55
N HIS A 41 10.26 11.64 0.26
CA HIS A 41 9.96 12.74 1.18
C HIS A 41 9.48 14.00 0.46
N GLN A 42 10.15 14.37 -0.64
CA GLN A 42 9.77 15.52 -1.45
C GLN A 42 8.39 15.33 -2.09
N GLU A 43 8.12 14.16 -2.66
CA GLU A 43 6.81 13.83 -3.26
C GLU A 43 5.68 13.88 -2.22
N LEU A 44 5.86 13.25 -1.07
CA LEU A 44 4.89 13.29 0.03
C LEU A 44 4.68 14.72 0.52
N SER A 45 5.74 15.53 0.60
CA SER A 45 5.65 16.93 1.01
C SER A 45 4.85 17.76 0.00
N GLN A 46 5.04 17.53 -1.30
CA GLN A 46 4.27 18.19 -2.36
C GLN A 46 2.78 17.81 -2.32
N GLN A 47 2.48 16.51 -2.13
CA GLN A 47 1.10 16.04 -1.97
C GLN A 47 0.44 16.65 -0.74
N ALA A 48 1.15 16.67 0.39
CA ALA A 48 0.66 17.32 1.60
C ALA A 48 0.43 18.83 1.41
N ALA A 49 1.32 19.51 0.68
CA ALA A 49 1.15 20.93 0.36
C ALA A 49 -0.12 21.17 -0.47
N ALA A 50 -0.46 20.29 -1.43
CA ALA A 50 -1.70 20.38 -2.20
C ALA A 50 -2.94 20.21 -1.32
N VAL A 51 -2.95 19.23 -0.41
CA VAL A 51 -4.06 18.98 0.54
C VAL A 51 -4.23 20.16 1.50
N ILE A 52 -3.13 20.66 2.07
CA ILE A 52 -3.14 21.82 2.96
C ILE A 52 -3.58 23.09 2.21
N GLY A 53 -3.19 23.22 0.94
CA GLY A 53 -3.62 24.31 0.06
C GLY A 53 -5.13 24.30 -0.15
N ASN A 54 -5.72 23.12 -0.39
CA ASN A 54 -7.17 22.96 -0.50
C ASN A 54 -7.90 23.38 0.78
N GLN A 55 -7.40 22.97 1.96
CA GLN A 55 -7.96 23.40 3.25
C GLN A 55 -7.96 24.93 3.39
N ARG A 56 -6.84 25.60 3.08
CA ARG A 56 -6.76 27.07 3.10
C ARG A 56 -7.70 27.74 2.11
N GLN A 57 -7.88 27.15 0.94
CA GLN A 57 -8.83 27.66 -0.05
C GLN A 57 -10.27 27.61 0.47
N LEU A 58 -10.66 26.52 1.13
CA LEU A 58 -11.97 26.39 1.78
C LEU A 58 -12.14 27.38 2.92
N GLU A 59 -11.10 27.61 3.72
CA GLU A 59 -11.10 28.62 4.78
C GLU A 59 -11.33 30.03 4.22
N MET A 60 -10.64 30.41 3.14
CA MET A 60 -10.89 31.69 2.46
C MET A 60 -12.29 31.79 1.84
N GLN A 61 -12.84 30.70 1.31
CA GLN A 61 -14.22 30.66 0.83
C GLN A 61 -15.22 30.85 1.97
N LEU A 62 -15.02 30.17 3.09
CA LEU A 62 -15.84 30.28 4.29
C LEU A 62 -15.85 31.71 4.81
N ASN A 63 -14.68 32.34 4.97
CA ASN A 63 -14.56 33.73 5.42
C ASN A 63 -15.27 34.71 4.47
N ARG A 64 -15.18 34.52 3.15
CA ARG A 64 -15.91 35.36 2.19
C ARG A 64 -17.42 35.23 2.33
N ARG A 65 -17.93 34.01 2.50
CA ARG A 65 -19.37 33.76 2.68
C ARG A 65 -19.89 34.30 4.01
N LEU A 66 -19.11 34.21 5.09
CA LEU A 66 -19.45 34.83 6.38
C LEU A 66 -19.55 36.36 6.27
N ASN A 67 -18.64 37.00 5.53
CA ASN A 67 -18.73 38.44 5.26
C ASN A 67 -19.95 38.81 4.39
N GLU A 68 -20.37 37.92 3.48
CA GLU A 68 -21.58 38.12 2.68
C GLU A 68 -22.85 38.05 3.54
N ILE A 69 -22.91 37.08 4.45
CA ILE A 69 -23.99 36.98 5.46
C ILE A 69 -24.07 38.27 6.28
N GLU A 70 -22.95 38.77 6.80
CA GLU A 70 -22.94 40.01 7.59
C GLU A 70 -23.50 41.20 6.79
N LYS A 71 -23.13 41.34 5.52
CA LYS A 71 -23.67 42.37 4.63
C LYS A 71 -25.16 42.21 4.38
N LEU A 72 -25.63 40.99 4.09
CA LEU A 72 -27.05 40.70 3.87
C LEU A 72 -27.88 40.98 5.13
N GLN A 73 -27.39 40.62 6.31
CA GLN A 73 -28.01 40.95 7.59
C GLN A 73 -28.09 42.47 7.81
N GLY A 74 -27.01 43.19 7.53
CA GLY A 74 -26.97 44.65 7.60
C GLY A 74 -27.99 45.31 6.67
N ASN A 75 -28.02 44.89 5.40
CA ASN A 75 -28.97 45.40 4.40
C ASN A 75 -30.42 45.09 4.76
N THR A 76 -30.70 43.87 5.26
CA THR A 76 -32.04 43.47 5.71
C THR A 76 -32.51 44.35 6.86
N ARG A 77 -31.66 44.57 7.89
CA ARG A 77 -31.98 45.43 9.02
C ARG A 77 -32.24 46.87 8.57
N GLN A 78 -31.39 47.40 7.69
CA GLN A 78 -31.55 48.76 7.17
C GLN A 78 -32.85 48.92 6.37
N ALA A 79 -33.20 47.94 5.53
CA ALA A 79 -34.45 47.95 4.77
C ALA A 79 -35.68 47.96 5.69
N LEU A 80 -35.67 47.14 6.76
CA LEU A 80 -36.73 47.14 7.77
C LEU A 80 -36.83 48.48 8.52
N GLU A 81 -35.71 49.05 8.93
CA GLU A 81 -35.71 50.39 9.56
C GLU A 81 -36.27 51.48 8.65
N LEU A 82 -36.00 51.41 7.34
CA LEU A 82 -36.55 52.34 6.36
C LEU A 82 -38.05 52.10 6.14
N ALA A 83 -38.50 50.84 6.12
CA ALA A 83 -39.92 50.50 6.05
C ALA A 83 -40.70 51.06 7.24
N ASP A 84 -40.18 50.88 8.46
CA ASP A 84 -40.81 51.40 9.68
C ASP A 84 -40.86 52.93 9.71
N LYS A 85 -39.80 53.61 9.25
CA LYS A 85 -39.78 55.07 9.11
C LYS A 85 -40.81 55.55 8.08
N ALA A 86 -40.93 54.89 6.93
CA ALA A 86 -41.92 55.23 5.91
C ALA A 86 -43.35 55.03 6.41
N ARG A 87 -43.60 53.94 7.14
CA ARG A 87 -44.89 53.66 7.79
C ARG A 87 -45.25 54.71 8.83
N ALA A 88 -44.30 55.09 9.68
CA ALA A 88 -44.49 56.15 10.68
C ALA A 88 -44.76 57.53 10.05
N ALA A 89 -44.22 57.78 8.84
CA ALA A 89 -44.48 58.99 8.05
C ALA A 89 -45.80 58.94 7.25
N GLY A 90 -46.54 57.82 7.30
CA GLY A 90 -47.80 57.63 6.58
C GLY A 90 -47.65 57.23 5.09
N ASP A 91 -46.44 56.96 4.62
CA ASP A 91 -46.15 56.54 3.24
C ASP A 91 -46.16 55.01 3.12
N ASN A 92 -47.36 54.43 3.08
CA ASN A 92 -47.57 52.97 3.04
C ASN A 92 -47.00 52.30 1.78
N THR A 93 -46.98 53.02 0.64
CA THR A 93 -46.41 52.48 -0.61
C THR A 93 -44.92 52.25 -0.46
N LYS A 94 -44.17 53.26 0.00
CA LYS A 94 -42.73 53.11 0.25
C LYS A 94 -42.41 52.10 1.34
N ALA A 95 -43.23 52.02 2.39
CA ALA A 95 -43.07 51.02 3.43
C ALA A 95 -43.10 49.60 2.83
N THR A 96 -44.10 49.33 1.97
CA THR A 96 -44.25 48.02 1.29
C THR A 96 -43.06 47.73 0.37
N GLU A 97 -42.55 48.73 -0.36
CA GLU A 97 -41.37 48.55 -1.22
C GLU A 97 -40.12 48.16 -0.43
N TYR A 98 -39.86 48.81 0.71
CA TYR A 98 -38.74 48.46 1.57
C TYR A 98 -38.91 47.10 2.27
N GLU A 99 -40.14 46.71 2.62
CA GLU A 99 -40.41 45.37 3.15
C GLU A 99 -40.14 44.28 2.11
N ASN A 100 -40.59 44.46 0.87
CA ASN A 100 -40.29 43.53 -0.21
C ASN A 100 -38.77 43.41 -0.45
N ALA A 101 -38.02 44.51 -0.32
CA ALA A 101 -36.56 44.49 -0.40
C ALA A 101 -35.92 43.74 0.78
N ALA A 102 -36.45 43.92 2.00
CA ALA A 102 -36.01 43.18 3.18
C ALA A 102 -36.28 41.67 3.04
N GLU A 103 -37.45 41.28 2.53
CA GLU A 103 -37.78 39.88 2.24
C GLU A 103 -36.84 39.27 1.20
N ALA A 104 -36.50 40.02 0.15
CA ALA A 104 -35.54 39.57 -0.85
C ALA A 104 -34.14 39.36 -0.26
N PHE A 105 -33.65 40.28 0.59
CA PHE A 105 -32.37 40.08 1.30
C PHE A 105 -32.42 38.92 2.29
N ALA A 106 -33.54 38.72 2.99
CA ALA A 106 -33.73 37.58 3.89
C ALA A 106 -33.71 36.23 3.14
N ALA A 107 -34.32 36.16 1.95
CA ALA A 107 -34.26 34.96 1.11
C ALA A 107 -32.82 34.65 0.64
N GLN A 108 -32.06 35.69 0.28
CA GLN A 108 -30.63 35.55 -0.05
C GLN A 108 -29.81 35.12 1.17
N LEU A 109 -30.12 35.66 2.35
CA LEU A 109 -29.45 35.33 3.59
C LEU A 109 -29.56 33.84 3.92
N VAL A 110 -30.75 33.26 3.83
CA VAL A 110 -30.97 31.81 4.05
C VAL A 110 -30.12 30.97 3.09
N THR A 111 -30.05 31.38 1.82
CA THR A 111 -29.24 30.69 0.82
C THR A 111 -27.74 30.79 1.14
N ALA A 112 -27.28 31.97 1.58
CA ALA A 112 -25.89 32.19 1.99
C ALA A 112 -25.53 31.38 3.25
N GLU A 113 -26.42 31.32 4.24
CA GLU A 113 -26.26 30.52 5.46
C GLU A 113 -26.13 29.02 5.16
N GLN A 114 -26.99 28.48 4.30
CA GLN A 114 -26.87 27.09 3.85
C GLN A 114 -25.52 26.82 3.17
N SER A 115 -25.09 27.76 2.32
CA SER A 115 -23.80 27.65 1.63
C SER A 115 -22.62 27.67 2.61
N VAL A 116 -22.70 28.42 3.70
CA VAL A 116 -21.68 28.42 4.76
C VAL A 116 -21.64 27.08 5.47
N GLU A 117 -22.80 26.49 5.79
CA GLU A 117 -22.85 25.17 6.43
C GLU A 117 -22.20 24.09 5.55
N ASP A 118 -22.49 24.11 4.25
CA ASP A 118 -21.90 23.16 3.30
C ASP A 118 -20.38 23.34 3.17
N THR A 119 -19.91 24.59 3.06
CA THR A 119 -18.45 24.87 3.05
C THR A 119 -17.79 24.49 4.35
N LYS A 120 -18.46 24.69 5.49
CA LYS A 120 -17.93 24.29 6.79
C LYS A 120 -17.73 22.77 6.88
N LYS A 121 -18.70 21.97 6.42
CA LYS A 121 -18.56 20.51 6.35
C LYS A 121 -17.35 20.09 5.53
N LEU A 122 -17.17 20.70 4.35
CA LEU A 122 -16.01 20.44 3.49
C LEU A 122 -14.69 20.90 4.15
N HIS A 123 -14.69 22.06 4.80
CA HIS A 123 -13.54 22.58 5.52
C HIS A 123 -13.11 21.66 6.66
N ASP A 124 -14.07 21.13 7.44
CA ASP A 124 -13.79 20.22 8.56
C ASP A 124 -13.19 18.90 8.06
N GLN A 125 -13.69 18.38 6.93
CA GLN A 125 -13.09 17.22 6.25
C GLN A 125 -11.66 17.52 5.77
N ALA A 126 -11.46 18.67 5.12
CA ALA A 126 -10.15 19.08 4.63
C ALA A 126 -9.15 19.31 5.78
N LEU A 127 -9.61 19.79 6.95
CA LEU A 127 -8.79 19.97 8.14
C LEU A 127 -8.27 18.62 8.66
N GLN A 128 -9.11 17.58 8.70
CA GLN A 128 -8.68 16.24 9.07
C GLN A 128 -7.67 15.66 8.08
N GLN A 129 -7.91 15.83 6.78
CA GLN A 129 -6.99 15.37 5.73
C GLN A 129 -5.65 16.11 5.78
N ALA A 130 -5.67 17.42 5.97
CA ALA A 130 -4.46 18.23 6.11
C ALA A 130 -3.65 17.82 7.34
N GLU A 131 -4.30 17.52 8.47
CA GLU A 131 -3.64 17.04 9.68
C GLU A 131 -2.99 15.67 9.49
N GLN A 132 -3.69 14.75 8.82
CA GLN A 132 -3.13 13.43 8.46
C GLN A 132 -1.94 13.58 7.52
N ALA A 133 -2.03 14.45 6.51
CA ALA A 133 -0.95 14.72 5.58
C ALA A 133 0.29 15.32 6.27
N LYS A 134 0.10 16.28 7.18
CA LYS A 134 1.19 16.84 8.01
C LYS A 134 1.89 15.76 8.83
N LYS A 135 1.12 14.90 9.52
CA LYS A 135 1.66 13.79 10.30
C LYS A 135 2.41 12.78 9.43
N ALA A 136 1.93 12.51 8.22
CA ALA A 136 2.61 11.63 7.27
C ALA A 136 3.97 12.20 6.84
N VAL A 137 4.03 13.50 6.51
CA VAL A 137 5.28 14.19 6.16
C VAL A 137 6.25 14.21 7.34
N GLU A 138 5.76 14.49 8.55
CA GLU A 138 6.59 14.50 9.76
C GLU A 138 7.20 13.12 10.04
N ARG A 139 6.38 12.06 10.00
CA ARG A 139 6.84 10.68 10.17
C ARG A 139 7.86 10.28 9.12
N ASN A 140 7.61 10.61 7.86
CA ASN A 140 8.54 10.31 6.78
C ASN A 140 9.85 11.10 6.93
N GLY A 141 9.78 12.37 7.38
CA GLY A 141 10.96 13.16 7.69
C GLY A 141 11.79 12.58 8.84
N MET A 142 11.15 12.01 9.88
CA MET A 142 11.85 11.28 10.93
C MET A 142 12.53 10.02 10.41
N ALA A 143 11.82 9.21 9.61
CA ALA A 143 12.37 8.01 8.99
C ALA A 143 13.56 8.34 8.06
N LEU A 144 13.48 9.43 7.29
CA LEU A 144 14.58 9.90 6.46
C LEU A 144 15.82 10.27 7.30
N ARG A 145 15.65 10.98 8.42
CA ARG A 145 16.76 11.29 9.33
C ARG A 145 17.41 10.03 9.90
N GLU A 146 16.61 9.05 10.29
CA GLU A 146 17.10 7.75 10.76
C GLU A 146 17.92 7.04 9.68
N LYS A 147 17.42 7.01 8.44
CA LYS A 147 18.14 6.43 7.29
C LYS A 147 19.46 7.15 7.01
N VAL A 148 19.50 8.48 7.10
CA VAL A 148 20.74 9.26 6.93
C VAL A 148 21.77 8.94 8.02
N ASN A 149 21.33 8.75 9.26
CA ASN A 149 22.20 8.33 10.35
C ASN A 149 22.73 6.90 10.14
N GLU A 150 21.85 5.98 9.73
CA GLU A 150 22.20 4.60 9.38
C GLU A 150 23.21 4.55 8.23
N ARG A 151 23.03 5.36 7.18
CA ARG A 151 24.01 5.53 6.09
C ARG A 151 25.40 5.88 6.62
N SER A 152 25.50 6.87 7.51
CA SER A 152 26.79 7.33 8.04
C SER A 152 27.51 6.20 8.79
N LYS A 153 26.75 5.40 9.56
CA LYS A 153 27.26 4.21 10.26
C LYS A 153 27.71 3.12 9.28
N LEU A 154 26.88 2.79 8.29
CA LEU A 154 27.20 1.76 7.30
C LEU A 154 28.40 2.13 6.43
N LEU A 155 28.52 3.40 6.03
CA LEU A 155 29.68 3.89 5.27
C LEU A 155 30.98 3.79 6.08
N SER A 156 30.95 4.15 7.36
CA SER A 156 32.12 4.01 8.24
C SER A 156 32.54 2.54 8.41
N GLN A 157 31.57 1.64 8.60
CA GLN A 157 31.83 0.19 8.69
C GLN A 157 32.39 -0.37 7.37
N LEU A 158 31.84 0.07 6.24
CA LEU A 158 32.29 -0.31 4.92
C LEU A 158 33.72 0.17 4.64
N GLU A 159 34.07 1.38 5.05
CA GLU A 159 35.44 1.89 4.94
C GLU A 159 36.42 1.09 5.81
N GLN A 160 36.02 0.73 7.03
CA GLN A 160 36.81 -0.13 7.91
C GLN A 160 37.01 -1.53 7.30
N ALA A 161 35.96 -2.12 6.72
CA ALA A 161 36.04 -3.41 6.05
C ALA A 161 36.96 -3.35 4.81
N LYS A 162 36.79 -2.33 3.94
CA LYS A 162 37.65 -2.12 2.77
C LYS A 162 39.12 -1.92 3.15
N MET A 163 39.41 -1.26 4.27
CA MET A 163 40.78 -1.12 4.78
C MET A 163 41.38 -2.49 5.16
N GLN A 164 40.61 -3.34 5.85
CA GLN A 164 41.04 -4.70 6.21
C GLN A 164 41.23 -5.59 4.97
N GLU A 165 40.33 -5.49 3.98
CA GLU A 165 40.47 -6.17 2.69
C GLU A 165 41.75 -5.74 1.99
N LYS A 166 42.01 -4.44 1.88
CA LYS A 166 43.21 -3.90 1.23
C LYS A 166 44.51 -4.28 1.94
N VAL A 167 44.53 -4.31 3.28
CA VAL A 167 45.67 -4.80 4.06
C VAL A 167 45.88 -6.30 3.79
N SER A 168 44.82 -7.11 3.79
CA SER A 168 44.90 -8.54 3.51
C SER A 168 45.36 -8.83 2.08
N GLU A 169 44.88 -8.07 1.10
CA GLU A 169 45.31 -8.14 -0.30
C GLU A 169 46.79 -7.74 -0.45
N SER A 170 47.24 -6.73 0.29
CA SER A 170 48.66 -6.32 0.32
C SER A 170 49.54 -7.40 0.95
N LEU A 171 49.09 -8.05 2.03
CA LEU A 171 49.79 -9.17 2.66
C LEU A 171 49.80 -10.41 1.74
N ASN A 172 48.70 -10.72 1.07
CA ASN A 172 48.60 -11.83 0.12
C ASN A 172 49.48 -11.59 -1.10
N SER A 173 49.45 -10.40 -1.70
CA SER A 173 50.31 -10.05 -2.84
C SER A 173 51.79 -10.03 -2.46
N MET A 174 52.14 -9.61 -1.24
CA MET A 174 53.50 -9.70 -0.72
C MET A 174 53.91 -11.17 -0.46
N ASN A 175 53.01 -12.02 0.03
CA ASN A 175 53.24 -13.46 0.19
C ASN A 175 53.35 -14.20 -1.15
N GLU A 176 52.59 -13.80 -2.18
CA GLU A 176 52.76 -14.31 -3.55
C GLU A 176 54.08 -13.83 -4.17
N MET A 177 54.51 -12.60 -3.87
CA MET A 177 55.77 -12.06 -4.38
C MET A 177 57.01 -12.62 -3.68
N THR A 178 56.94 -12.97 -2.39
CA THR A 178 58.01 -13.69 -1.67
C THR A 178 57.99 -15.20 -1.94
N ALA A 179 56.85 -15.77 -2.35
CA ALA A 179 56.75 -17.15 -2.83
C ALA A 179 57.37 -17.39 -4.22
N ASN A 180 57.70 -16.33 -4.98
CA ASN A 180 58.43 -16.42 -6.25
C ASN A 180 59.94 -16.74 -6.08
N GLY A 181 60.36 -17.15 -4.89
CA GLY A 181 61.68 -17.72 -4.63
C GLY A 181 61.80 -19.23 -4.84
N ASN A 182 60.71 -19.97 -5.16
CA ASN A 182 60.86 -21.38 -5.52
C ASN A 182 59.71 -21.86 -6.41
N THR A 183 60.08 -22.56 -7.49
CA THR A 183 59.22 -23.40 -8.33
C THR A 183 58.07 -24.05 -7.56
N PRO A 184 56.83 -24.10 -8.10
CA PRO A 184 55.72 -24.79 -7.44
C PRO A 184 56.16 -26.19 -7.01
N SER A 185 56.30 -26.42 -5.70
CA SER A 185 56.64 -27.74 -5.21
C SER A 185 55.48 -28.67 -5.55
N LEU A 186 55.78 -29.93 -5.89
CA LEU A 186 54.75 -30.93 -6.21
C LEU A 186 53.72 -31.07 -5.07
N ASP A 187 54.11 -30.78 -3.83
CA ASP A 187 53.19 -30.75 -2.68
C ASP A 187 52.18 -29.61 -2.75
N SER A 188 52.54 -28.41 -3.19
CA SER A 188 51.57 -27.31 -3.37
C SER A 188 50.52 -27.60 -4.45
N VAL A 189 50.91 -28.35 -5.49
CA VAL A 189 50.00 -28.82 -6.54
C VAL A 189 49.12 -29.94 -5.99
N ARG A 190 49.68 -30.86 -5.20
CA ARG A 190 48.93 -31.91 -4.49
C ARG A 190 47.86 -31.31 -3.59
N ASP A 191 48.20 -30.35 -2.74
CA ASP A 191 47.25 -29.66 -1.84
C ASP A 191 46.13 -28.96 -2.62
N LYS A 192 46.46 -28.36 -3.79
CA LYS A 192 45.48 -27.67 -4.64
C LYS A 192 44.54 -28.66 -5.34
N ILE A 193 45.05 -29.84 -5.72
CA ILE A 193 44.24 -30.94 -6.25
C ILE A 193 43.34 -31.50 -5.15
N GLU A 194 43.87 -31.74 -3.95
CA GLU A 194 43.10 -32.24 -2.81
C GLU A 194 42.01 -31.25 -2.38
N ARG A 195 42.28 -29.94 -2.37
CA ARG A 195 41.25 -28.92 -2.13
C ARG A 195 40.17 -28.88 -3.20
N ARG A 196 40.52 -29.03 -4.49
CA ARG A 196 39.52 -29.10 -5.56
C ARG A 196 38.70 -30.38 -5.47
N TYR A 197 39.35 -31.50 -5.15
CA TYR A 197 38.70 -32.79 -5.00
C TYR A 197 37.71 -32.79 -3.82
N THR A 198 38.15 -32.34 -2.64
CA THR A 198 37.29 -32.23 -1.45
C THR A 198 36.16 -31.22 -1.63
N LYS A 199 36.40 -30.09 -2.30
CA LYS A 199 35.34 -29.13 -2.64
C LYS A 199 34.33 -29.70 -3.62
N ALA A 200 34.78 -30.44 -4.64
CA ALA A 200 33.89 -31.11 -5.58
C ALA A 200 33.09 -32.24 -4.90
N LEU A 201 33.73 -33.01 -4.01
CA LEU A 201 33.08 -34.05 -3.22
C LEU A 201 32.01 -33.45 -2.29
N GLY A 202 32.34 -32.37 -1.57
CA GLY A 202 31.39 -31.68 -0.71
C GLY A 202 30.25 -31.02 -1.49
N GLN A 203 30.51 -30.51 -2.70
CA GLN A 203 29.45 -30.00 -3.58
C GLN A 203 28.57 -31.14 -4.14
N ALA A 204 29.13 -32.31 -4.41
CA ALA A 204 28.39 -33.49 -4.83
C ALA A 204 27.52 -34.05 -3.68
N GLU A 205 28.04 -34.12 -2.46
CA GLU A 205 27.28 -34.49 -1.27
C GLU A 205 26.18 -33.46 -0.97
N LEU A 206 26.43 -32.15 -1.12
CA LEU A 206 25.38 -31.14 -0.95
C LEU A 206 24.30 -31.27 -2.02
N ALA A 207 24.67 -31.57 -3.27
CA ALA A 207 23.72 -31.78 -4.35
C ALA A 207 22.86 -33.04 -4.11
N GLU A 208 23.47 -34.15 -3.68
CA GLU A 208 22.76 -35.39 -3.32
C GLU A 208 21.81 -35.17 -2.14
N ASN A 209 22.28 -34.52 -1.08
CA ASN A 209 21.45 -34.14 0.07
C ASN A 209 20.35 -33.13 -0.30
N SER A 210 20.57 -32.26 -1.29
CA SER A 210 19.53 -31.31 -1.75
C SER A 210 18.42 -31.99 -2.54
N VAL A 211 18.71 -33.05 -3.31
CA VAL A 211 17.70 -33.83 -4.03
C VAL A 211 16.94 -34.73 -3.06
N ALA A 212 17.63 -35.36 -2.11
CA ALA A 212 17.02 -36.12 -1.03
C ALA A 212 16.13 -35.23 -0.14
N ASN A 213 16.59 -34.02 0.23
CA ASN A 213 15.79 -33.05 0.98
C ASN A 213 14.59 -32.55 0.17
N ARG A 214 14.73 -32.31 -1.14
CA ARG A 214 13.57 -31.97 -1.99
C ARG A 214 12.56 -33.11 -2.11
N MET A 215 13.00 -34.37 -2.14
CA MET A 215 12.08 -35.52 -2.09
C MET A 215 11.37 -35.62 -0.74
N HIS A 216 12.10 -35.44 0.37
CA HIS A 216 11.49 -35.42 1.70
C HIS A 216 10.53 -34.25 1.90
N GLU A 217 10.83 -33.07 1.36
CA GLU A 217 9.93 -31.91 1.38
C GLU A 217 8.67 -32.17 0.54
N VAL A 218 8.81 -32.77 -0.65
CA VAL A 218 7.65 -33.16 -1.49
C VAL A 218 6.80 -34.25 -0.83
N GLU A 219 7.40 -35.25 -0.19
CA GLU A 219 6.68 -36.25 0.60
C GLU A 219 5.97 -35.62 1.80
N GLN A 220 6.62 -34.70 2.54
CA GLN A 220 6.00 -34.01 3.68
C GLN A 220 4.84 -33.12 3.24
N VAL A 221 4.99 -32.36 2.14
CA VAL A 221 3.91 -31.54 1.58
C VAL A 221 2.76 -32.43 1.09
N GLY A 222 3.06 -33.58 0.46
CA GLY A 222 2.05 -34.56 0.06
C GLY A 222 1.28 -35.15 1.24
N VAL A 223 1.96 -35.50 2.33
CA VAL A 223 1.34 -36.03 3.56
C VAL A 223 0.55 -34.95 4.30
N GLN A 224 1.03 -33.71 4.36
CA GLN A 224 0.29 -32.61 4.99
C GLN A 224 -0.97 -32.22 4.19
N LEU A 225 -0.88 -32.22 2.86
CA LEU A 225 -2.02 -31.95 1.97
C LEU A 225 -3.06 -33.07 2.02
N ALA A 226 -2.61 -34.33 1.97
CA ALA A 226 -3.48 -35.50 2.15
C ALA A 226 -4.10 -35.52 3.57
N GLY A 227 -3.35 -35.10 4.58
CA GLY A 227 -3.82 -34.96 5.96
C GLY A 227 -4.92 -33.91 6.10
N HIS A 228 -4.76 -32.71 5.51
CA HIS A 228 -5.80 -31.67 5.50
C HIS A 228 -7.06 -32.14 4.79
N SER A 229 -6.93 -32.75 3.60
CA SER A 229 -8.08 -33.29 2.85
C SER A 229 -8.81 -34.39 3.63
N ARG A 230 -8.08 -35.29 4.32
CA ARG A 230 -8.69 -36.33 5.15
C ARG A 230 -9.35 -35.76 6.41
N LEU A 231 -8.77 -34.73 7.03
CA LEU A 231 -9.37 -34.02 8.15
C LEU A 231 -10.65 -33.29 7.75
N GLU A 232 -10.69 -32.68 6.57
CA GLU A 232 -11.89 -32.05 6.02
C GLU A 232 -12.97 -33.09 5.70
N GLN A 233 -12.61 -34.24 5.13
CA GLN A 233 -13.54 -35.36 4.94
C GLN A 233 -14.08 -35.88 6.26
N ILE A 234 -13.22 -36.15 7.25
CA ILE A 234 -13.65 -36.62 8.57
C ILE A 234 -14.51 -35.55 9.26
N ARG A 235 -14.22 -34.26 9.09
CA ARG A 235 -15.05 -33.18 9.64
C ARG A 235 -16.39 -33.07 8.91
N ALA A 236 -16.44 -33.30 7.60
CA ALA A 236 -17.68 -33.38 6.83
C ALA A 236 -18.50 -34.61 7.25
N GLU A 237 -17.86 -35.77 7.42
CA GLU A 237 -18.50 -37.01 7.89
C GLU A 237 -18.98 -36.90 9.34
N MET A 238 -18.20 -36.29 10.24
CA MET A 238 -18.62 -36.03 11.63
C MET A 238 -19.64 -34.90 11.73
N GLY A 239 -19.59 -33.88 10.88
CA GLY A 239 -20.62 -32.85 10.78
C GLY A 239 -21.94 -33.45 10.27
N SER A 240 -21.85 -34.37 9.33
CA SER A 240 -22.99 -35.15 8.82
C SER A 240 -23.49 -36.16 9.86
N SER A 241 -22.60 -36.77 10.64
CA SER A 241 -22.96 -37.72 11.70
C SER A 241 -23.49 -37.01 12.95
N LYS A 242 -23.00 -35.81 13.32
CA LYS A 242 -23.62 -34.95 14.34
C LYS A 242 -24.93 -34.35 13.86
N ALA A 243 -25.11 -34.13 12.55
CA ALA A 243 -26.40 -33.75 11.97
C ALA A 243 -27.38 -34.94 11.88
N VAL A 244 -26.93 -36.18 12.12
CA VAL A 244 -27.78 -37.38 12.17
C VAL A 244 -27.99 -37.88 13.61
N GLU A 245 -26.98 -37.84 14.48
CA GLU A 245 -27.08 -38.19 15.92
C GLU A 245 -27.58 -37.03 16.80
N GLY A 246 -27.35 -35.77 16.40
CA GLY A 246 -27.94 -34.58 17.03
C GLY A 246 -29.36 -34.28 16.56
N ASN A 247 -29.90 -35.09 15.63
CA ASN A 247 -31.23 -34.91 15.05
C ASN A 247 -32.14 -36.13 15.22
N SER A 248 -31.72 -37.14 16.00
CA SER A 248 -32.52 -38.34 16.30
C SER A 248 -33.15 -38.36 17.69
N GLN A 249 -32.96 -37.36 18.54
CA GLN A 249 -33.69 -37.22 19.80
C GLN A 249 -34.14 -35.78 20.00
N GLN A 250 -35.46 -35.59 20.06
CA GLN A 250 -36.22 -34.37 20.30
C GLN A 250 -36.53 -33.47 19.08
N ALA A 251 -37.28 -34.04 18.14
CA ALA A 251 -38.51 -33.38 17.68
C ALA A 251 -39.62 -34.43 17.45
N ILE A 252 -40.13 -35.00 18.54
CA ILE A 252 -41.43 -35.69 18.60
C ILE A 252 -42.16 -35.14 19.85
N GLU A 253 -43.42 -34.69 19.70
CA GLU A 253 -44.37 -34.23 20.74
C GLU A 253 -44.53 -32.72 21.07
N GLY A 254 -44.30 -31.78 20.14
CA GLY A 254 -44.77 -30.37 20.15
C GLY A 254 -45.12 -29.60 21.43
N ASN A 255 -46.08 -28.68 21.31
CA ASN A 255 -46.98 -28.34 22.40
C ASN A 255 -48.02 -29.49 22.46
N ARG A 256 -47.51 -30.73 22.60
CA ARG A 256 -48.10 -31.96 22.04
C ARG A 256 -48.71 -31.72 20.66
N THR A 257 -47.98 -31.24 19.65
CA THR A 257 -47.38 -32.04 18.57
C THR A 257 -46.86 -31.05 17.48
N ALA A 258 -45.87 -31.46 16.70
CA ALA A 258 -45.08 -30.71 15.68
C ALA A 258 -45.89 -29.83 14.70
N GLY A 259 -45.33 -28.86 13.97
CA GLY A 259 -43.95 -28.46 13.69
C GLY A 259 -43.93 -27.35 12.62
N SER A 260 -42.80 -26.63 12.58
CA SER A 260 -42.27 -25.62 11.63
C SER A 260 -42.53 -25.91 10.13
N ALA A 261 -42.35 -25.03 9.15
CA ALA A 261 -41.53 -23.83 9.01
C ALA A 261 -41.94 -23.09 7.72
N ALA A 262 -41.58 -21.80 7.68
CA ALA A 262 -40.94 -21.12 6.56
C ALA A 262 -41.44 -21.39 5.13
N ASP A 263 -42.01 -20.35 4.53
CA ASP A 263 -41.68 -20.03 3.15
C ASP A 263 -40.58 -18.95 3.16
N GLN A 264 -39.61 -19.10 2.25
CA GLN A 264 -38.54 -18.16 1.85
C GLN A 264 -37.29 -18.01 2.76
N ALA A 265 -36.16 -18.61 2.33
CA ALA A 265 -35.14 -17.90 1.53
C ALA A 265 -33.75 -18.60 1.47
N ALA A 266 -33.19 -18.59 0.26
CA ALA A 266 -31.77 -18.47 -0.12
C ALA A 266 -30.86 -19.73 -0.21
N GLN A 267 -30.64 -20.12 -1.47
CA GLN A 267 -29.62 -21.02 -2.03
C GLN A 267 -28.22 -20.36 -2.13
N PRO A 268 -27.13 -21.15 -2.15
CA PRO A 268 -25.81 -20.70 -2.60
C PRO A 268 -25.53 -21.04 -4.08
N ASN A 269 -24.56 -20.32 -4.66
CA ASN A 269 -24.00 -20.38 -6.02
C ASN A 269 -24.76 -19.64 -7.15
N ALA A 270 -24.61 -18.31 -7.19
CA ALA A 270 -25.02 -17.47 -8.32
C ALA A 270 -23.86 -16.70 -8.98
N ALA A 271 -22.61 -16.79 -8.50
CA ALA A 271 -21.51 -15.97 -9.05
C ALA A 271 -20.75 -16.60 -10.23
N ALA A 272 -20.78 -17.93 -10.38
CA ALA A 272 -20.06 -18.63 -11.46
C ALA A 272 -20.91 -18.80 -12.74
N ASP A 273 -22.22 -18.97 -12.60
CA ASP A 273 -23.13 -19.14 -13.75
C ASP A 273 -23.46 -17.82 -14.45
N ASP A 274 -23.43 -16.69 -13.75
CA ASP A 274 -23.77 -15.38 -14.32
C ASP A 274 -22.69 -14.86 -15.29
N ALA A 275 -21.41 -15.14 -15.01
CA ALA A 275 -20.30 -14.82 -15.90
C ALA A 275 -20.32 -15.65 -17.21
N VAL A 276 -20.82 -16.89 -17.13
CA VAL A 276 -20.95 -17.78 -18.29
C VAL A 276 -22.16 -17.40 -19.14
N GLN A 277 -23.28 -17.00 -18.51
CA GLN A 277 -24.47 -16.52 -19.22
C GLN A 277 -24.29 -15.14 -19.87
N ALA A 278 -23.55 -14.21 -19.23
CA ALA A 278 -23.22 -12.92 -19.83
C ALA A 278 -22.40 -13.08 -21.11
N ARG A 279 -21.45 -14.02 -21.12
CA ARG A 279 -20.58 -14.31 -22.28
C ARG A 279 -21.32 -15.02 -23.42
N LEU A 280 -22.36 -15.80 -23.10
CA LEU A 280 -23.26 -16.41 -24.08
C LEU A 280 -24.23 -15.40 -24.72
N ARG A 281 -24.58 -14.31 -24.01
CA ARG A 281 -25.45 -13.24 -24.52
C ARG A 281 -24.70 -12.32 -25.50
N GLU A 282 -23.44 -12.04 -25.21
CA GLU A 282 -22.56 -11.25 -26.08
C GLU A 282 -22.25 -11.98 -27.41
N LEU A 283 -22.15 -13.32 -27.38
CA LEU A 283 -21.98 -14.15 -28.59
C LEU A 283 -23.27 -14.34 -29.41
N ARG A 284 -24.44 -14.09 -28.82
CA ARG A 284 -25.73 -14.14 -29.53
C ARG A 284 -26.09 -12.81 -30.22
N GLY A 285 -25.32 -11.75 -29.98
CA GLY A 285 -25.48 -10.47 -30.67
C GLY A 285 -26.77 -9.72 -30.33
N GLU A 286 -27.33 -9.95 -29.14
CA GLU A 286 -28.53 -9.25 -28.66
C GLU A 286 -28.11 -8.13 -27.70
N GLN A 287 -28.20 -6.89 -28.17
CA GLN A 287 -28.43 -5.69 -27.33
C GLN A 287 -29.91 -5.32 -27.41
#